data_AF-A0A0F9AZ15-F1
#
_entry.id   AF-A0A0F9AZ15-F1
#
_cell.length_a   1.000
_cell.length_b   1.000
_cell.length_c   1.000
_cell.angle_alpha   90.00
_cell.angle_beta   90.00
_cell.angle_gamma   90.00
#
_symmetry.space_group_name_H-M   'P 1'
#
loop_
_entity.id
_entity.type
_entity.pdbx_description
1 polymer ?
#
loop_
_entity_poly.entity_id
_entity_poly.type
_entity_poly.pdbx_seq_one_letter_code
_entity_poly.pdbx_strand_id
1 'polypeptide(L)'
;QEERAAVSTTEWYQKQVSPTLFGNMWYQLLGPGNKWPPSAQVWNRKYTGSYGWWREHNWSDLKSYRMLTDKLRSLKAIADSTPTDAESAGKAVGTVRYLYDGRYSNTYPKPSWRDTIYGATGGTCTTHGILEEFHPHRRDKLKPVTDRLDGLWKEALAATEQLRQKSEANAPAAEIRAAFVPLATALKQIVAEAKPLTQLNERDHRAVNWAIRLDILTGPERDKVYDWWVAEVLSGLTPLVRDFARGQFKKGIIVHKDGVDKAMAEFPKTVVPLLRRDIEKMLNRRKFYDRIHATVYPFKGYASKVTGKGRLPTRKDAEAELAIAGKILARWPEADRAYATERRKLLAEQFRGAVGRTKEALLDMVLTGNLLFREMGSFIEGVDYADKVQEKLDARAMALKGRGQDLAKLTA
;
A
#
# COMPACT_ATOMS: atom_id res chain seq x y z
N GLN A 1 -51.23 15.19 12.56
CA GLN A 1 -49.95 15.52 11.91
C GLN A 1 -49.04 16.05 13.00
N GLU A 2 -48.04 15.28 13.42
CA GLU A 2 -47.03 15.79 14.35
C GLU A 2 -46.18 16.83 13.62
N GLU A 3 -46.13 18.05 14.15
CA GLU A 3 -45.26 19.12 13.66
C GLU A 3 -43.80 18.66 13.81
N ARG A 4 -43.16 18.35 12.69
CA ARG A 4 -41.74 17.99 12.67
C ARG A 4 -40.92 19.20 13.05
N ALA A 5 -40.05 19.08 14.05
CA ALA A 5 -39.11 20.12 14.42
C ALA A 5 -38.20 20.47 13.22
N ALA A 6 -38.42 21.65 12.66
CA ALA A 6 -37.63 22.19 11.57
C ALA A 6 -36.26 22.66 12.10
N VAL A 7 -35.16 22.15 11.52
CA VAL A 7 -33.79 22.55 11.91
C VAL A 7 -33.10 23.31 10.78
N SER A 8 -32.17 24.21 11.15
CA SER A 8 -31.31 24.90 10.17
C SER A 8 -30.32 23.92 9.52
N THR A 9 -29.77 24.25 8.34
CA THR A 9 -28.76 23.41 7.66
C THR A 9 -27.53 23.15 8.55
N THR A 10 -27.10 24.15 9.33
CA THR A 10 -25.98 24.03 10.26
C THR A 10 -26.31 23.09 11.42
N GLU A 11 -27.48 23.26 12.02
CA GLU A 11 -27.94 22.44 13.15
C GLU A 11 -28.17 20.98 12.72
N TRP A 12 -28.79 20.77 11.56
CA TRP A 12 -28.91 19.45 10.94
C TRP A 12 -27.56 18.78 10.78
N TYR A 13 -26.57 19.49 10.22
CA TYR A 13 -25.24 18.95 10.02
C TYR A 13 -24.60 18.56 11.35
N GLN A 14 -24.61 19.46 12.34
CA GLN A 14 -23.95 19.26 13.63
C GLN A 14 -24.61 18.18 14.49
N LYS A 15 -25.94 18.05 14.44
CA LYS A 15 -26.68 17.08 15.26
C LYS A 15 -26.80 15.70 14.59
N GLN A 16 -26.89 15.64 13.26
CA GLN A 16 -27.21 14.39 12.56
C GLN A 16 -26.03 13.85 11.74
N VAL A 17 -25.42 14.70 10.91
CA VAL A 17 -24.39 14.26 9.96
C VAL A 17 -23.06 14.05 10.65
N SER A 18 -22.58 15.05 11.39
CA SER A 18 -21.23 15.06 11.94
C SER A 18 -20.97 13.91 12.93
N PRO A 19 -21.81 13.66 13.95
CA PRO A 19 -21.57 12.58 14.91
C PRO A 19 -21.55 11.21 14.22
N THR A 20 -22.51 10.96 13.33
CA THR A 20 -22.66 9.69 12.59
C THR A 20 -21.50 9.47 11.63
N LEU A 21 -21.24 10.43 10.73
CA LEU A 21 -20.22 10.30 9.70
C LEU A 21 -18.83 10.18 10.30
N PHE A 22 -18.46 11.09 11.20
CA PHE A 22 -17.11 11.12 11.76
C PHE A 22 -16.91 10.09 12.86
N GLY A 23 -17.95 9.67 13.57
CA GLY A 23 -17.90 8.50 14.45
C GLY A 23 -17.56 7.23 13.66
N ASN A 24 -18.30 6.98 12.57
CA ASN A 24 -18.07 5.84 11.69
C ASN A 24 -16.73 5.91 10.96
N MET A 25 -16.36 7.07 10.41
CA MET A 25 -15.05 7.27 9.76
C MET A 25 -13.92 7.09 10.76
N TRP A 26 -14.04 7.61 11.99
CA TRP A 26 -13.04 7.40 13.03
C TRP A 26 -12.91 5.92 13.38
N TYR A 27 -14.03 5.20 13.54
CA TYR A 27 -14.02 3.77 13.83
C TYR A 27 -13.31 2.97 12.72
N GLN A 28 -13.62 3.26 11.44
CA GLN A 28 -13.01 2.58 10.30
C GLN A 28 -11.56 3.03 10.04
N LEU A 29 -11.19 4.27 10.37
CA LEU A 29 -9.85 4.77 10.07
C LEU A 29 -8.87 4.52 11.23
N LEU A 30 -9.32 4.68 12.48
CA LEU A 30 -8.47 4.89 13.67
C LEU A 30 -8.86 4.06 14.91
N GLY A 31 -10.04 3.42 14.95
CA GLY A 31 -10.62 2.80 16.16
C GLY A 31 -9.79 1.65 16.79
N PRO A 32 -10.00 1.36 18.09
CA PRO A 32 -9.32 0.28 18.81
C PRO A 32 -9.84 -1.09 18.34
N GLY A 33 -8.98 -1.86 17.67
CA GLY A 33 -9.31 -3.19 17.15
C GLY A 33 -9.01 -4.29 18.17
N ASN A 34 -9.92 -4.55 19.12
CA ASN A 34 -9.79 -5.67 20.06
C ASN A 34 -10.85 -6.77 19.92
N LYS A 35 -11.82 -6.66 19.00
CA LYS A 35 -12.79 -7.74 18.72
C LYS A 35 -13.01 -7.93 17.23
N TRP A 36 -13.28 -9.18 16.85
CA TRP A 36 -13.43 -9.60 15.46
C TRP A 36 -14.83 -9.24 14.91
N PRO A 37 -14.94 -8.76 13.65
CA PRO A 37 -13.83 -8.35 12.81
C PRO A 37 -13.16 -7.11 13.43
N PRO A 38 -11.84 -7.09 13.62
CA PRO A 38 -11.16 -5.90 14.15
C PRO A 38 -11.57 -4.76 13.23
N SER A 39 -11.95 -3.61 13.79
CA SER A 39 -12.07 -2.34 13.06
C SER A 39 -11.02 -2.38 11.95
N ALA A 40 -11.43 -2.36 10.68
CA ALA A 40 -10.48 -2.50 9.59
C ALA A 40 -9.52 -1.34 9.78
N GLN A 41 -8.30 -1.53 10.29
CA GLN A 41 -7.39 -0.41 10.52
C GLN A 41 -6.92 0.05 9.13
N VAL A 42 -7.78 0.77 8.42
CA VAL A 42 -7.57 1.17 7.03
C VAL A 42 -6.26 1.92 6.96
N TRP A 43 -6.00 2.76 7.95
CA TRP A 43 -4.71 3.39 8.13
C TRP A 43 -3.57 2.37 8.10
N ASN A 44 -3.46 1.48 9.09
CA ASN A 44 -2.34 0.56 9.17
C ASN A 44 -2.25 -0.37 7.95
N ARG A 45 -3.38 -0.87 7.44
CA ARG A 45 -3.44 -1.75 6.26
C ARG A 45 -2.96 -1.04 4.99
N LYS A 46 -3.48 0.16 4.71
CA LYS A 46 -3.20 0.91 3.47
C LYS A 46 -1.88 1.67 3.50
N TYR A 47 -1.49 2.15 4.69
CA TYR A 47 -0.29 2.94 4.89
C TYR A 47 0.97 2.10 5.12
N THR A 48 0.90 1.06 5.95
CA THR A 48 2.10 0.29 6.38
C THR A 48 2.29 -1.03 5.66
N GLY A 49 1.25 -1.56 4.98
CA GLY A 49 1.32 -2.90 4.37
C GLY A 49 1.57 -4.01 5.41
N SER A 50 1.15 -3.81 6.66
CA SER A 50 1.46 -4.65 7.83
C SER A 50 1.17 -6.16 7.62
N TYR A 51 2.13 -7.01 8.00
CA TYR A 51 2.09 -8.49 8.16
C TYR A 51 1.37 -9.28 7.06
N GLY A 52 2.16 -9.88 6.16
CA GLY A 52 1.69 -10.89 5.21
C GLY A 52 1.09 -10.32 3.93
N TRP A 53 0.77 -11.26 3.05
CA TRP A 53 -0.13 -11.35 1.88
C TRP A 53 -1.05 -10.18 1.47
N TRP A 54 -0.65 -8.92 1.65
CA TRP A 54 -1.46 -7.74 1.32
C TRP A 54 -0.97 -7.01 0.06
N ARG A 55 -1.91 -6.30 -0.58
CA ARG A 55 -1.75 -5.59 -1.86
C ARG A 55 -0.93 -4.30 -1.80
N GLU A 56 -0.40 -3.92 -0.64
CA GLU A 56 0.19 -2.60 -0.42
C GLU A 56 1.67 -2.70 -0.06
N HIS A 57 2.52 -1.95 -0.76
CA HIS A 57 3.95 -1.99 -0.51
C HIS A 57 4.31 -1.46 0.88
N ASN A 58 5.15 -2.22 1.57
CA ASN A 58 5.90 -1.69 2.68
C ASN A 58 7.04 -0.82 2.15
N TRP A 59 6.82 0.48 2.10
CA TRP A 59 7.80 1.49 1.68
C TRP A 59 8.82 1.86 2.78
N SER A 60 8.69 1.25 3.97
CA SER A 60 9.56 1.52 5.12
C SER A 60 10.77 0.60 5.26
N ASP A 61 10.83 -0.48 4.48
CA ASP A 61 11.86 -1.51 4.56
C ASP A 61 12.52 -1.73 3.18
N LEU A 62 13.74 -2.24 3.17
CA LEU A 62 14.53 -2.54 1.98
C LEU A 62 14.71 -4.07 1.88
N LYS A 63 13.68 -4.79 1.44
CA LYS A 63 13.63 -6.26 1.49
C LYS A 63 14.26 -6.94 0.28
N SER A 64 14.28 -6.26 -0.86
CA SER A 64 14.69 -6.83 -2.15
C SER A 64 16.11 -7.39 -2.12
N TYR A 65 17.04 -6.76 -1.39
CA TYR A 65 18.42 -7.23 -1.29
C TYR A 65 18.52 -8.61 -0.66
N ARG A 66 17.91 -8.81 0.52
CA ARG A 66 17.89 -10.13 1.16
C ARG A 66 17.18 -11.16 0.28
N MET A 67 16.04 -10.80 -0.31
CA MET A 67 15.31 -11.67 -1.23
C MET A 67 16.18 -12.11 -2.42
N LEU A 68 16.94 -11.19 -3.03
CA LEU A 68 17.81 -11.49 -4.15
C LEU A 68 18.98 -12.37 -3.71
N THR A 69 19.70 -11.97 -2.65
CA THR A 69 20.86 -12.72 -2.16
C THR A 69 20.53 -14.15 -1.71
N ASP A 70 19.38 -14.36 -1.05
CA ASP A 70 18.92 -15.70 -0.66
C ASP A 70 18.54 -16.56 -1.89
N LYS A 71 17.92 -15.94 -2.92
CA LYS A 71 17.68 -16.61 -4.20
C LYS A 71 18.99 -16.99 -4.89
N LEU A 72 19.94 -16.06 -5.03
CA LEU A 72 21.24 -16.31 -5.68
C LEU A 72 22.06 -17.37 -4.94
N ARG A 73 22.03 -17.38 -3.60
CA ARG A 73 22.67 -18.42 -2.79
C ARG A 73 22.07 -19.80 -3.09
N SER A 74 20.74 -19.87 -3.20
CA SER A 74 20.03 -21.12 -3.53
C SER A 74 20.37 -21.59 -4.95
N LEU A 75 20.39 -20.69 -5.94
CA LEU A 75 20.76 -21.04 -7.33
C LEU A 75 22.18 -21.56 -7.41
N LYS A 76 23.12 -20.93 -6.69
CA LYS A 76 24.50 -21.41 -6.60
C LYS A 76 24.57 -22.81 -5.98
N ALA A 77 23.89 -23.02 -4.85
CA ALA A 77 23.86 -24.32 -4.19
C ALA A 77 23.30 -25.42 -5.10
N ILE A 78 22.25 -25.12 -5.88
CA ILE A 78 21.73 -26.05 -6.90
C ILE A 78 22.80 -26.30 -7.95
N ALA A 79 23.37 -25.27 -8.57
CA ALA A 79 24.33 -25.40 -9.66
C ALA A 79 25.63 -26.14 -9.27
N ASP A 80 25.98 -26.14 -7.99
CA ASP A 80 27.12 -26.85 -7.43
C ASP A 80 26.75 -28.27 -6.93
N SER A 81 25.45 -28.56 -6.76
CA SER A 81 24.96 -29.91 -6.47
C SER A 81 24.84 -30.71 -7.78
N THR A 82 25.46 -31.89 -7.86
CA THR A 82 25.27 -32.78 -9.01
C THR A 82 24.23 -33.83 -8.65
N PRO A 83 23.03 -33.85 -9.27
CA PRO A 83 22.04 -34.88 -8.99
C PRO A 83 22.56 -36.26 -9.43
N THR A 84 22.32 -37.27 -8.59
CA THR A 84 22.81 -38.65 -8.79
C THR A 84 21.71 -39.61 -9.22
N ASP A 85 20.46 -39.18 -9.16
CA ASP A 85 19.26 -39.99 -9.38
C ASP A 85 18.07 -39.11 -9.79
N ALA A 86 16.95 -39.75 -10.14
CA ALA A 86 15.73 -39.08 -10.55
C ALA A 86 15.12 -38.21 -9.44
N GLU A 87 15.22 -38.63 -8.19
CA GLU A 87 14.64 -37.92 -7.04
C GLU A 87 15.37 -36.59 -6.78
N SER A 88 16.70 -36.61 -6.73
CA SER A 88 17.54 -35.43 -6.56
C SER A 88 17.41 -34.46 -7.74
N ALA A 89 17.26 -34.97 -8.97
CA ALA A 89 16.93 -34.15 -10.14
C ALA A 89 15.56 -33.48 -10.00
N GLY A 90 14.54 -34.23 -9.55
CA GLY A 90 13.20 -33.69 -9.29
C GLY A 90 13.20 -32.59 -8.22
N LYS A 91 13.98 -32.75 -7.16
CA LYS A 91 14.19 -31.70 -6.13
C LYS A 91 14.84 -30.44 -6.71
N ALA A 92 15.84 -30.58 -7.59
CA ALA A 92 16.47 -29.45 -8.26
C ALA A 92 15.44 -28.70 -9.15
N VAL A 93 14.68 -29.42 -9.97
CA VAL A 93 13.59 -28.87 -10.80
C VAL A 93 12.59 -28.10 -9.95
N GLY A 94 12.06 -28.73 -8.89
CA GLY A 94 11.09 -28.12 -7.98
C GLY A 94 11.64 -26.84 -7.32
N THR A 95 12.91 -26.85 -6.94
CA THR A 95 13.55 -25.69 -6.30
C THR A 95 13.78 -24.54 -7.28
N VAL A 96 14.26 -24.81 -8.51
CA VAL A 96 14.43 -23.76 -9.54
C VAL A 96 13.08 -23.13 -9.88
N ARG A 97 12.04 -23.93 -10.06
CA ARG A 97 10.65 -23.46 -10.26
C ARG A 97 10.19 -22.61 -9.09
N TYR A 98 10.40 -23.06 -7.86
CA TYR A 98 10.06 -22.28 -6.68
C TYR A 98 10.78 -20.91 -6.62
N LEU A 99 12.05 -20.84 -7.02
CA LEU A 99 12.81 -19.60 -7.04
C LEU A 99 12.34 -18.63 -8.14
N TYR A 100 11.93 -19.16 -9.30
CA TYR A 100 11.41 -18.36 -10.41
C TYR A 100 9.97 -17.89 -10.16
N ASP A 101 9.06 -18.82 -9.87
CA ASP A 101 7.62 -18.58 -9.75
C ASP A 101 7.22 -18.05 -8.36
N GLY A 102 7.94 -18.40 -7.30
CA GLY A 102 7.51 -18.18 -5.91
C GLY A 102 6.61 -19.31 -5.39
N ARG A 103 6.06 -19.17 -4.18
CA ARG A 103 5.19 -20.19 -3.55
C ARG A 103 3.91 -20.38 -4.39
N TYR A 104 3.45 -21.62 -4.59
CA TYR A 104 2.21 -22.00 -5.30
C TYR A 104 0.90 -21.38 -4.74
N SER A 105 0.95 -20.57 -3.68
CA SER A 105 -0.20 -19.82 -3.22
C SER A 105 -0.58 -18.73 -4.22
N ASN A 106 -1.88 -18.59 -4.53
CA ASN A 106 -2.47 -17.54 -5.38
C ASN A 106 -2.15 -16.09 -4.96
N THR A 107 -1.38 -15.92 -3.90
CA THR A 107 -0.99 -14.65 -3.30
C THR A 107 0.44 -14.21 -3.65
N TYR A 108 1.38 -15.07 -4.08
CA TYR A 108 2.68 -14.57 -4.57
C TYR A 108 2.53 -14.15 -6.05
N PRO A 109 2.91 -12.91 -6.44
CA PRO A 109 2.95 -12.56 -7.84
C PRO A 109 3.98 -13.45 -8.56
N LYS A 110 3.64 -13.84 -9.80
CA LYS A 110 4.49 -14.68 -10.65
C LYS A 110 4.92 -13.87 -11.87
N PRO A 111 6.21 -13.90 -12.25
CA PRO A 111 7.31 -14.62 -11.61
C PRO A 111 7.96 -13.83 -10.45
N SER A 112 8.11 -14.48 -9.30
CA SER A 112 8.68 -13.91 -8.07
C SER A 112 10.09 -13.30 -8.22
N TRP A 113 10.90 -13.77 -9.17
CA TRP A 113 12.22 -13.16 -9.38
C TRP A 113 12.12 -11.73 -9.95
N ARG A 114 11.16 -11.46 -10.84
CA ARG A 114 10.95 -10.11 -11.41
C ARG A 114 10.52 -9.14 -10.32
N ASP A 115 9.68 -9.56 -9.38
CA ASP A 115 9.30 -8.72 -8.23
C ASP A 115 10.52 -8.30 -7.40
N THR A 116 11.49 -9.19 -7.27
CA THR A 116 12.72 -8.92 -6.50
C THR A 116 13.56 -7.85 -7.19
N ILE A 117 13.52 -7.76 -8.53
CA ILE A 117 14.29 -6.80 -9.31
C ILE A 117 13.53 -5.49 -9.50
N TYR A 118 12.31 -5.57 -10.02
CA TYR A 118 11.50 -4.46 -10.51
C TYR A 118 10.43 -3.99 -9.51
N GLY A 119 10.19 -4.75 -8.45
CA GLY A 119 9.10 -4.51 -7.50
C GLY A 119 7.87 -5.33 -7.85
N ALA A 120 7.14 -5.73 -6.82
CA ALA A 120 5.93 -6.53 -6.99
C ALA A 120 4.79 -5.68 -7.59
N THR A 121 4.23 -6.09 -8.71
CA THR A 121 3.03 -5.44 -9.29
C THR A 121 1.81 -6.35 -9.17
N GLY A 122 0.83 -5.96 -8.36
CA GLY A 122 -0.40 -6.73 -8.13
C GLY A 122 -0.31 -7.77 -6.99
N GLY A 123 -1.41 -8.46 -6.70
CA GLY A 123 -1.48 -9.56 -5.73
C GLY A 123 -0.99 -9.19 -4.32
N THR A 124 0.25 -9.58 -3.99
CA THR A 124 0.92 -9.22 -2.73
C THR A 124 2.14 -8.34 -3.01
N CYS A 125 2.11 -7.10 -2.51
CA CYS A 125 3.15 -6.11 -2.76
C CYS A 125 4.24 -6.18 -1.68
N THR A 126 5.18 -7.12 -1.81
CA THR A 126 6.16 -7.44 -0.76
C THR A 126 7.38 -6.51 -0.73
N THR A 127 7.75 -5.92 -1.87
CA THR A 127 8.97 -5.13 -2.08
C THR A 127 8.79 -4.15 -3.24
N HIS A 128 9.53 -3.04 -3.23
CA HIS A 128 9.66 -2.12 -4.37
C HIS A 128 10.74 -2.58 -5.37
N GLY A 129 11.44 -3.68 -5.11
CA GLY A 129 12.46 -4.21 -6.00
C GLY A 129 13.81 -3.53 -5.83
N ILE A 130 14.87 -4.26 -6.16
CA ILE A 130 16.25 -3.83 -5.91
C ILE A 130 16.63 -2.57 -6.68
N LEU A 131 16.03 -2.37 -7.86
CA LEU A 131 16.25 -1.17 -8.66
C LEU A 131 15.70 0.09 -8.00
N GLU A 132 14.57 0.01 -7.30
CA GLU A 132 14.00 1.18 -6.61
C GLU A 132 14.57 1.38 -5.21
N GLU A 133 14.84 0.28 -4.51
CA GLU A 133 15.29 0.27 -3.12
C GLU A 133 16.78 0.62 -3.00
N PHE A 134 17.61 0.14 -3.92
CA PHE A 134 19.08 0.24 -3.84
C PHE A 134 19.73 0.97 -5.02
N HIS A 135 19.15 0.89 -6.23
CA HIS A 135 19.75 1.48 -7.44
C HIS A 135 18.89 2.54 -8.16
N PRO A 136 18.11 3.40 -7.47
CA PRO A 136 17.20 4.32 -8.16
C PRO A 136 17.91 5.31 -9.07
N HIS A 137 19.17 5.62 -8.78
CA HIS A 137 20.04 6.53 -9.54
C HIS A 137 20.78 5.85 -10.72
N ARG A 138 20.65 4.52 -10.87
CA ARG A 138 21.36 3.72 -11.88
C ARG A 138 20.44 2.80 -12.67
N ARG A 139 19.12 3.01 -12.63
CA ARG A 139 18.13 2.15 -13.30
C ARG A 139 18.48 1.91 -14.76
N ASP A 140 18.73 2.97 -15.52
CA ASP A 140 19.04 2.85 -16.96
C ASP A 140 20.37 2.13 -17.21
N LYS A 141 21.37 2.38 -16.37
CA LYS A 141 22.68 1.71 -16.46
C LYS A 141 22.59 0.21 -16.15
N LEU A 142 21.65 -0.19 -15.30
CA LEU A 142 21.44 -1.59 -14.92
C LEU A 142 20.43 -2.31 -15.81
N LYS A 143 19.71 -1.59 -16.68
CA LYS A 143 18.74 -2.19 -17.61
C LYS A 143 19.35 -3.31 -18.46
N PRO A 144 20.55 -3.18 -19.06
CA PRO A 144 21.14 -4.27 -19.83
C PRO A 144 21.37 -5.55 -18.99
N VAL A 145 21.76 -5.39 -17.73
CA VAL A 145 21.95 -6.50 -16.79
C VAL A 145 20.61 -7.18 -16.51
N THR A 146 19.56 -6.40 -16.23
CA THR A 146 18.25 -6.97 -15.93
C THR A 146 17.59 -7.61 -17.15
N ASP A 147 17.76 -7.04 -18.34
CA ASP A 147 17.31 -7.64 -19.60
C ASP A 147 18.05 -8.97 -19.87
N ARG A 148 19.36 -9.03 -19.60
CA ARG A 148 20.15 -10.26 -19.73
C ARG A 148 19.68 -11.34 -18.74
N LEU A 149 19.39 -10.95 -17.49
CA LEU A 149 18.81 -11.86 -16.50
C LEU A 149 17.45 -12.43 -16.94
N ASP A 150 16.59 -11.60 -17.55
CA ASP A 150 15.32 -12.05 -18.13
C ASP A 150 15.54 -13.15 -19.20
N GLY A 151 16.58 -13.01 -20.03
CA GLY A 151 16.99 -14.02 -21.01
C GLY A 151 17.52 -15.30 -20.36
N LEU A 152 18.46 -15.18 -19.44
CA LEU A 152 19.09 -16.31 -18.74
C LEU A 152 18.08 -17.15 -17.96
N TRP A 153 17.04 -16.53 -17.40
CA TRP A 153 15.96 -17.28 -16.76
C TRP A 153 15.15 -18.13 -17.74
N LYS A 154 14.92 -17.66 -18.98
CA LYS A 154 14.26 -18.47 -20.01
C LYS A 154 15.11 -19.69 -20.38
N GLU A 155 16.43 -19.48 -20.53
CA GLU A 155 17.39 -20.57 -20.79
C GLU A 155 17.40 -21.60 -19.64
N ALA A 156 17.48 -21.12 -18.39
CA ALA A 156 17.44 -21.97 -17.21
C ALA A 156 16.13 -22.77 -17.10
N LEU A 157 14.98 -22.16 -17.42
CA LEU A 157 13.69 -22.85 -17.41
C LEU A 157 13.57 -23.89 -18.52
N ALA A 158 14.11 -23.63 -19.71
CA ALA A 158 14.16 -24.62 -20.78
C ALA A 158 15.03 -25.83 -20.38
N ALA A 159 16.20 -25.59 -19.79
CA ALA A 159 17.07 -26.65 -19.27
C ALA A 159 16.41 -27.41 -18.09
N THR A 160 15.67 -26.69 -17.23
CA THR A 160 14.89 -27.28 -16.14
C THR A 160 13.83 -28.26 -16.67
N GLU A 161 13.18 -27.92 -17.78
CA GLU A 161 12.17 -28.78 -18.40
C GLU A 161 12.78 -30.04 -19.01
N GLN A 162 13.95 -29.95 -19.65
CA GLN A 162 14.69 -31.12 -20.13
C GLN A 162 15.08 -32.06 -18.97
N LEU A 163 15.56 -31.50 -17.86
CA LEU A 163 15.89 -32.28 -16.68
C LEU A 163 14.64 -32.93 -16.05
N ARG A 164 13.51 -32.22 -16.02
CA ARG A 164 12.23 -32.75 -15.54
C ARG A 164 11.82 -33.99 -16.34
N GLN A 165 11.87 -33.93 -17.66
CA GLN A 165 11.53 -35.06 -18.53
C GLN A 165 12.41 -36.28 -18.26
N LYS A 166 13.72 -36.08 -18.03
CA LYS A 166 14.64 -37.17 -17.67
C LYS A 166 14.36 -37.74 -16.27
N SER A 167 14.05 -36.88 -15.31
CA SER A 167 13.67 -37.28 -13.95
C SER A 167 12.39 -38.11 -13.95
N GLU A 168 11.34 -37.67 -14.64
CA GLU A 168 10.04 -38.36 -14.71
C GLU A 168 10.10 -39.69 -15.45
N ALA A 169 10.97 -39.79 -16.46
CA ALA A 169 11.25 -41.03 -17.16
C ALA A 169 12.13 -42.01 -16.36
N ASN A 170 12.53 -41.68 -15.13
CA ASN A 170 13.51 -42.44 -14.34
C ASN A 170 14.78 -42.77 -15.15
N ALA A 171 15.29 -41.81 -15.91
CA ALA A 171 16.44 -42.01 -16.77
C ALA A 171 17.70 -42.39 -15.94
N PRO A 172 18.66 -43.12 -16.54
CA PRO A 172 19.91 -43.46 -15.88
C PRO A 172 20.67 -42.22 -15.37
N ALA A 173 21.42 -42.39 -14.28
CA ALA A 173 22.16 -41.30 -13.63
C ALA A 173 23.07 -40.50 -14.59
N ALA A 174 23.67 -41.16 -15.58
CA ALA A 174 24.50 -40.50 -16.59
C ALA A 174 23.70 -39.52 -17.45
N GLU A 175 22.48 -39.89 -17.87
CA GLU A 175 21.59 -39.01 -18.65
C GLU A 175 21.08 -37.83 -17.81
N ILE A 176 20.77 -38.08 -16.54
CA ILE A 176 20.38 -37.03 -15.59
C ILE A 176 21.50 -36.01 -15.41
N ARG A 177 22.74 -36.48 -15.20
CA ARG A 177 23.91 -35.59 -15.09
C ARG A 177 24.13 -34.79 -16.37
N ALA A 178 24.02 -35.43 -17.53
CA ALA A 178 24.14 -34.74 -18.83
C ALA A 178 23.06 -33.66 -19.01
N ALA A 179 21.81 -33.94 -18.67
CA ALA A 179 20.70 -32.98 -18.72
C ALA A 179 20.83 -31.86 -17.66
N PHE A 180 21.53 -32.11 -16.56
CA PHE A 180 21.76 -31.13 -15.51
C PHE A 180 22.84 -30.10 -15.87
N VAL A 181 23.84 -30.44 -16.70
CA VAL A 181 24.95 -29.54 -17.06
C VAL A 181 24.47 -28.21 -17.69
N PRO A 182 23.55 -28.20 -18.68
CA PRO A 182 23.00 -26.95 -19.21
C PRO A 182 22.30 -26.10 -18.14
N LEU A 183 21.55 -26.75 -17.23
CA LEU A 183 20.89 -26.05 -16.12
C LEU A 183 21.93 -25.42 -15.19
N ALA A 184 22.91 -26.18 -14.70
CA ALA A 184 23.97 -25.68 -13.83
C ALA A 184 24.73 -24.50 -14.46
N THR A 185 24.98 -24.57 -15.77
CA THR A 185 25.62 -23.49 -16.52
C THR A 185 24.77 -22.22 -16.54
N ALA A 186 23.49 -22.34 -16.89
CA ALA A 186 22.56 -21.20 -16.90
C ALA A 186 22.42 -20.58 -15.50
N LEU A 187 22.30 -21.41 -14.45
CA LEU A 187 22.23 -20.94 -13.06
C LEU A 187 23.49 -20.18 -12.63
N LYS A 188 24.68 -20.66 -12.98
CA LYS A 188 25.95 -19.95 -12.72
C LYS A 188 26.02 -18.62 -13.45
N GLN A 189 25.53 -18.57 -14.68
CA GLN A 189 25.44 -17.31 -15.44
C GLN A 189 24.47 -16.32 -14.79
N ILE A 190 23.29 -16.76 -14.33
CA ILE A 190 22.35 -15.89 -13.57
C ILE A 190 23.04 -15.29 -12.33
N VAL A 191 23.75 -16.13 -11.56
CA VAL A 191 24.46 -15.67 -10.36
C VAL A 191 25.57 -14.67 -10.70
N ALA A 192 26.32 -14.90 -11.77
CA ALA A 192 27.37 -13.99 -12.23
C ALA A 192 26.79 -12.66 -12.72
N GLU A 193 25.74 -12.71 -13.54
CA GLU A 193 25.09 -11.54 -14.14
C GLU A 193 24.41 -10.67 -13.07
N ALA A 194 23.83 -11.26 -12.02
CA ALA A 194 23.17 -10.51 -10.95
C ALA A 194 24.14 -9.83 -9.97
N LYS A 195 25.46 -10.03 -10.11
CA LYS A 195 26.48 -9.49 -9.20
C LYS A 195 26.43 -7.96 -9.07
N PRO A 196 26.29 -7.15 -10.13
CA PRO A 196 26.20 -5.69 -10.02
C PRO A 196 25.01 -5.20 -9.17
N LEU A 197 23.96 -6.01 -9.05
CA LEU A 197 22.78 -5.68 -8.24
C LEU A 197 23.00 -5.89 -6.74
N THR A 198 23.95 -6.76 -6.37
CA THR A 198 24.19 -7.19 -4.97
C THR A 198 25.52 -6.73 -4.37
N GLN A 199 26.41 -6.12 -5.15
CA GLN A 199 27.67 -5.55 -4.65
C GLN A 199 27.45 -4.19 -3.98
N LEU A 200 26.79 -4.18 -2.83
CA LEU A 200 26.52 -2.96 -2.08
C LEU A 200 26.60 -3.16 -0.57
N ASN A 201 26.84 -2.08 0.16
CA ASN A 201 26.75 -2.09 1.62
C ASN A 201 25.29 -1.88 2.04
N GLU A 202 24.58 -2.98 2.31
CA GLU A 202 23.15 -2.96 2.68
C GLU A 202 22.91 -2.12 3.93
N ARG A 203 23.79 -2.23 4.93
CA ARG A 203 23.67 -1.51 6.20
C ARG A 203 23.72 0.00 5.98
N ASP A 204 24.65 0.46 5.16
CA ASP A 204 24.79 1.88 4.83
C ASP A 204 23.57 2.40 4.05
N HIS A 205 23.07 1.63 3.07
CA HIS A 205 21.84 1.97 2.33
C HIS A 205 20.63 2.06 3.25
N ARG A 206 20.46 1.10 4.18
CA ARG A 206 19.40 1.13 5.18
C ARG A 206 19.46 2.37 6.07
N ALA A 207 20.66 2.77 6.50
CA ALA A 207 20.85 3.98 7.31
C ALA A 207 20.51 5.26 6.53
N VAL A 208 20.96 5.37 5.28
CA VAL A 208 20.64 6.53 4.41
C VAL A 208 19.13 6.59 4.12
N ASN A 209 18.50 5.47 3.74
CA ASN A 209 17.06 5.39 3.51
C ASN A 209 16.26 5.76 4.77
N TRP A 210 16.69 5.29 5.95
CA TRP A 210 16.07 5.64 7.21
C TRP A 210 16.14 7.13 7.51
N ALA A 211 17.31 7.75 7.36
CA ALA A 211 17.50 9.18 7.57
C ALA A 211 16.60 10.02 6.66
N ILE A 212 16.53 9.67 5.37
CA ILE A 212 15.68 10.35 4.38
C ILE A 212 14.20 10.18 4.73
N ARG A 213 13.76 8.96 5.07
CA ARG A 213 12.37 8.71 5.49
C ARG A 213 12.01 9.54 6.71
N LEU A 214 12.90 9.62 7.69
CA LEU A 214 12.67 10.40 8.90
C LEU A 214 12.57 11.90 8.61
N ASP A 215 13.42 12.41 7.73
CA ASP A 215 13.37 13.79 7.24
C ASP A 215 12.02 14.10 6.56
N ILE A 216 11.52 13.20 5.70
CA ILE A 216 10.20 13.33 5.06
C ILE A 216 9.06 13.34 6.09
N LEU A 217 9.08 12.39 7.04
CA LEU A 217 8.00 12.23 8.02
C LEU A 217 7.98 13.30 9.13
N THR A 218 9.11 13.97 9.38
CA THR A 218 9.24 15.01 10.40
C THR A 218 9.36 16.43 9.84
N GLY A 219 9.61 16.55 8.54
CA GLY A 219 9.85 17.81 7.84
C GLY A 219 8.62 18.38 7.13
N PRO A 220 8.82 19.38 6.25
CA PRO A 220 7.73 20.08 5.56
C PRO A 220 6.84 19.19 4.69
N GLU A 221 7.38 18.10 4.17
CA GLU A 221 6.64 17.18 3.30
C GLU A 221 5.46 16.52 4.04
N ARG A 222 5.63 16.20 5.33
CA ARG A 222 4.53 15.75 6.19
C ARG A 222 3.35 16.72 6.16
N ASP A 223 3.64 18.00 6.34
CA ASP A 223 2.60 19.01 6.46
C ASP A 223 1.89 19.22 5.13
N LYS A 224 2.63 19.22 4.01
CA LYS A 224 2.05 19.24 2.65
C LYS A 224 1.12 18.05 2.41
N VAL A 225 1.55 16.84 2.77
CA VAL A 225 0.75 15.61 2.57
C VAL A 225 -0.48 15.62 3.47
N TYR A 226 -0.38 16.14 4.70
CA TYR A 226 -1.55 16.32 5.57
C TYR A 226 -2.56 17.29 4.97
N ASP A 227 -2.11 18.46 4.53
CA ASP A 227 -3.00 19.48 3.95
C ASP A 227 -3.66 18.99 2.67
N TRP A 228 -2.90 18.29 1.81
CA TRP A 228 -3.43 17.61 0.65
C TRP A 228 -4.48 16.56 1.03
N TRP A 229 -4.20 15.70 2.02
CA TRP A 229 -5.14 14.67 2.45
C TRP A 229 -6.46 15.27 2.98
N VAL A 230 -6.39 16.33 3.80
CA VAL A 230 -7.59 17.04 4.29
C VAL A 230 -8.38 17.63 3.13
N ALA A 231 -7.71 18.31 2.19
CA ALA A 231 -8.35 18.93 1.04
C ALA A 231 -9.06 17.90 0.15
N GLU A 232 -8.43 16.75 -0.07
CA GLU A 232 -8.98 15.68 -0.91
C GLU A 232 -10.17 14.97 -0.24
N VAL A 233 -10.08 14.66 1.05
CA VAL A 233 -11.22 14.09 1.80
C VAL A 233 -12.38 15.08 1.82
N LEU A 234 -12.12 16.37 2.05
CA LEU A 234 -13.13 17.42 2.00
C LEU A 234 -13.79 17.50 0.63
N SER A 235 -12.99 17.50 -0.44
CA SER A 235 -13.47 17.54 -1.83
C SER A 235 -14.33 16.32 -2.16
N GLY A 236 -13.92 15.12 -1.73
CA GLY A 236 -14.68 13.89 -1.94
C GLY A 236 -16.00 13.82 -1.15
N LEU A 237 -16.02 14.35 0.08
CA LEU A 237 -17.21 14.31 0.94
C LEU A 237 -18.22 15.42 0.63
N THR A 238 -17.77 16.59 0.16
CA THR A 238 -18.63 17.76 -0.06
C THR A 238 -19.85 17.47 -0.96
N PRO A 239 -19.69 16.83 -2.14
CA PRO A 239 -20.84 16.49 -3.00
C PRO A 239 -21.82 15.55 -2.29
N LEU A 240 -21.31 14.56 -1.55
CA LEU A 240 -22.13 13.56 -0.87
C LEU A 240 -22.98 14.16 0.23
N VAL A 241 -22.39 15.02 1.07
CA VAL A 241 -23.11 15.71 2.14
C VAL A 241 -24.11 16.71 1.55
N ARG A 242 -23.77 17.38 0.44
CA ARG A 242 -24.66 18.30 -0.26
C ARG A 242 -25.88 17.58 -0.85
N ASP A 243 -25.67 16.46 -1.53
CA ASP A 243 -26.76 15.64 -2.07
C ASP A 243 -27.64 15.07 -0.96
N PHE A 244 -27.02 14.65 0.15
CA PHE A 244 -27.76 14.21 1.33
C PHE A 244 -28.62 15.35 1.90
N ALA A 245 -28.07 16.55 2.06
CA ALA A 245 -28.80 17.73 2.52
C ALA A 245 -30.00 18.04 1.61
N ARG A 246 -29.81 18.03 0.29
CA ARG A 246 -30.90 18.20 -0.70
C ARG A 246 -32.00 17.16 -0.51
N GLY A 247 -31.64 15.91 -0.23
CA GLY A 247 -32.59 14.84 0.10
C GLY A 247 -33.39 15.12 1.38
N GLN A 248 -32.77 15.69 2.41
CA GLN A 248 -33.42 16.05 3.67
C GLN A 248 -34.34 17.27 3.53
N PHE A 249 -33.99 18.23 2.67
CA PHE A 249 -34.87 19.32 2.27
C PHE A 249 -36.15 18.81 1.61
N LYS A 250 -36.05 17.88 0.64
CA LYS A 250 -37.21 17.26 0.00
C LYS A 250 -38.12 16.51 0.99
N LYS A 251 -37.59 16.09 2.14
CA LYS A 251 -38.31 15.41 3.22
C LYS A 251 -38.88 16.37 4.28
N GLY A 252 -38.64 17.67 4.15
CA GLY A 252 -39.05 18.70 5.11
C GLY A 252 -38.30 18.67 6.44
N ILE A 253 -37.15 18.00 6.52
CA ILE A 253 -36.35 17.88 7.76
C ILE A 253 -35.48 19.13 7.96
N ILE A 254 -34.92 19.65 6.87
CA ILE A 254 -34.23 20.94 6.86
C ILE A 254 -35.20 21.96 6.30
N VAL A 255 -35.34 23.11 6.97
CA VAL A 255 -36.15 24.22 6.50
C VAL A 255 -35.27 25.43 6.28
N HIS A 256 -35.40 26.03 5.11
CA HIS A 256 -34.75 27.29 4.76
C HIS A 256 -35.84 28.23 4.25
N LYS A 257 -35.88 29.45 4.82
CA LYS A 257 -36.96 30.42 4.55
C LYS A 257 -37.15 30.71 3.05
N ASP A 258 -36.05 30.68 2.32
CA ASP A 258 -36.01 30.99 0.88
C ASP A 258 -35.98 29.75 -0.04
N GLY A 259 -36.27 28.56 0.49
CA GLY A 259 -36.30 27.32 -0.29
C GLY A 259 -34.95 26.65 -0.52
N VAL A 260 -34.99 25.50 -1.22
CA VAL A 260 -33.88 24.55 -1.35
C VAL A 260 -32.70 25.13 -2.15
N ASP A 261 -32.98 25.89 -3.21
CA ASP A 261 -31.93 26.38 -4.10
C ASP A 261 -31.01 27.40 -3.41
N LYS A 262 -31.58 28.31 -2.62
CA LYS A 262 -30.79 29.27 -1.84
C LYS A 262 -30.01 28.55 -0.73
N ALA A 263 -30.61 27.57 -0.06
CA ALA A 263 -29.89 26.76 0.91
C ALA A 263 -28.71 26.01 0.29
N MET A 264 -28.86 25.50 -0.93
CA MET A 264 -27.79 24.83 -1.67
C MET A 264 -26.75 25.79 -2.23
N ALA A 265 -27.08 27.06 -2.43
CA ALA A 265 -26.12 28.12 -2.78
C ALA A 265 -25.29 28.57 -1.57
N GLU A 266 -25.87 28.55 -0.36
CA GLU A 266 -25.19 28.90 0.90
C GLU A 266 -24.41 27.74 1.52
N PHE A 267 -24.69 26.50 1.09
CA PHE A 267 -24.04 25.29 1.59
C PHE A 267 -22.50 25.36 1.63
N PRO A 268 -21.79 25.87 0.60
CA PRO A 268 -20.33 26.00 0.65
C PRO A 268 -19.83 26.97 1.72
N LYS A 269 -20.64 27.96 2.12
CA LYS A 269 -20.27 28.94 3.15
C LYS A 269 -20.59 28.46 4.56
N THR A 270 -21.59 27.59 4.72
CA THR A 270 -22.11 27.17 6.03
C THR A 270 -21.63 25.77 6.43
N VAL A 271 -21.77 24.78 5.56
CA VAL A 271 -21.52 23.37 5.89
C VAL A 271 -20.08 22.94 5.60
N VAL A 272 -19.49 23.38 4.48
CA VAL A 272 -18.12 22.99 4.09
C VAL A 272 -17.06 23.39 5.13
N PRO A 273 -17.11 24.58 5.78
CA PRO A 273 -16.18 24.90 6.86
C PRO A 273 -16.32 23.97 8.08
N LEU A 274 -17.55 23.57 8.42
CA LEU A 274 -17.81 22.61 9.50
C LEU A 274 -17.28 21.22 9.15
N LEU A 275 -17.42 20.81 7.89
CA LEU A 275 -16.89 19.56 7.36
C LEU A 275 -15.36 19.52 7.44
N ARG A 276 -14.68 20.60 7.05
CA ARG A 276 -13.22 20.71 7.23
C ARG A 276 -12.83 20.59 8.70
N ARG A 277 -13.48 21.36 9.58
CA ARG A 277 -13.22 21.35 11.03
C ARG A 277 -13.33 19.92 11.59
N ASP A 278 -14.35 19.18 11.18
CA ASP A 278 -14.61 17.85 11.72
C ASP A 278 -13.62 16.79 11.17
N ILE A 279 -13.18 16.92 9.91
CA ILE A 279 -12.05 16.13 9.36
C ILE A 279 -10.77 16.38 10.18
N GLU A 280 -10.43 17.65 10.40
CA GLU A 280 -9.24 18.05 11.16
C GLU A 280 -9.34 17.65 12.64
N LYS A 281 -10.54 17.61 13.23
CA LYS A 281 -10.78 17.11 14.60
C LYS A 281 -10.59 15.59 14.69
N MET A 282 -11.13 14.85 13.71
CA MET A 282 -11.00 13.39 13.64
C MET A 282 -9.52 12.99 13.58
N LEU A 283 -8.78 13.55 12.63
CA LEU A 283 -7.35 13.31 12.42
C LEU A 283 -6.60 14.65 12.38
N ASN A 284 -6.30 15.20 13.57
CA ASN A 284 -5.47 16.40 13.66
C ASN A 284 -4.01 16.10 13.31
N ARG A 285 -3.20 17.14 13.08
CA ARG A 285 -1.77 16.99 12.73
C ARG A 285 -1.00 16.11 13.71
N ARG A 286 -1.28 16.19 15.01
CA ARG A 286 -0.62 15.37 16.03
C ARG A 286 -0.98 13.89 15.87
N LYS A 287 -2.26 13.57 15.74
CA LYS A 287 -2.73 12.20 15.49
C LYS A 287 -2.20 11.66 14.16
N PHE A 288 -2.19 12.49 13.11
CA PHE A 288 -1.59 12.13 11.83
C PHE A 288 -0.12 11.78 11.99
N TYR A 289 0.64 12.63 12.69
CA TYR A 289 2.04 12.39 13.03
C TYR A 289 2.25 11.07 13.80
N ASP A 290 1.43 10.81 14.83
CA ASP A 290 1.49 9.57 15.58
C ASP A 290 1.21 8.35 14.68
N ARG A 291 0.26 8.47 13.75
CA ARG A 291 -0.18 7.39 12.84
C ARG A 291 0.80 7.09 11.72
N ILE A 292 1.48 8.09 11.16
CA ILE A 292 2.52 7.88 10.15
C ILE A 292 3.80 7.26 10.74
N HIS A 293 4.02 7.42 12.05
CA HIS A 293 5.14 6.80 12.76
C HIS A 293 4.79 5.50 13.49
N ALA A 294 3.51 5.21 13.72
CA ALA A 294 3.01 3.93 14.23
C ALA A 294 3.12 2.80 13.18
N THR A 295 4.29 2.64 12.58
CA THR A 295 4.60 1.55 11.64
C THR A 295 5.17 0.36 12.39
N VAL A 296 4.78 -0.85 11.97
CA VAL A 296 5.06 -2.13 12.68
C VAL A 296 6.56 -2.43 12.85
N TYR A 297 7.46 -1.78 12.10
CA TYR A 297 8.90 -2.05 12.13
C TYR A 297 9.74 -0.77 12.06
N PRO A 298 9.92 -0.02 13.17
CA PRO A 298 10.93 1.03 13.19
C PRO A 298 12.32 0.39 13.12
N PHE A 299 13.14 0.76 12.13
CA PHE A 299 14.55 0.36 12.06
C PHE A 299 15.33 0.79 13.32
N LYS A 300 14.89 1.88 13.95
CA LYS A 300 15.47 2.43 15.18
C LYS A 300 14.36 2.95 16.09
N GLY A 301 14.39 2.50 17.35
CA GLY A 301 13.57 3.08 18.42
C GLY A 301 14.21 4.37 18.95
N TYR A 302 13.39 5.36 19.28
CA TYR A 302 13.84 6.57 19.97
C TYR A 302 13.37 6.53 21.41
N ALA A 303 14.25 6.89 22.34
CA ALA A 303 13.93 6.98 23.76
C ALA A 303 14.07 8.43 24.25
N SER A 304 13.28 8.78 25.26
CA SER A 304 13.49 9.99 26.03
C SER A 304 14.81 9.87 26.80
N LYS A 305 15.67 10.89 26.72
CA LYS A 305 16.91 10.94 27.52
C LYS A 305 16.64 11.08 29.02
N VAL A 306 15.47 11.59 29.39
CA VAL A 306 15.10 11.83 30.79
C VAL A 306 14.46 10.60 31.40
N THR A 307 13.54 9.95 30.69
CA THR A 307 12.71 8.87 31.25
C THR A 307 13.04 7.49 30.73
N GLY A 308 13.90 7.36 29.72
CA GLY A 308 14.21 6.09 29.04
C GLY A 308 13.05 5.50 28.23
N LYS A 309 11.83 6.05 28.35
CA LYS A 309 10.64 5.55 27.65
C LYS A 309 10.71 5.80 26.15
N GLY A 310 10.17 4.86 25.38
CA GLY A 310 10.02 4.98 23.94
C GLY A 310 9.21 6.23 23.57
N ARG A 311 9.65 6.93 22.52
CA ARG A 311 9.00 8.11 21.97
C ARG A 311 9.04 8.08 20.45
N LEU A 312 8.20 8.89 19.83
CA LEU A 312 8.33 9.18 18.42
C LEU A 312 9.57 10.03 18.14
N PRO A 313 10.14 9.94 16.93
CA PRO A 313 11.24 10.82 16.53
C PRO A 313 10.84 12.29 16.55
N THR A 314 11.82 13.16 16.39
CA THR A 314 11.65 14.61 16.30
C THR A 314 12.43 15.13 15.10
N ARG A 315 12.23 16.41 14.76
CA ARG A 315 13.04 17.06 13.71
C ARG A 315 14.54 17.01 14.02
N LYS A 316 14.92 17.18 15.29
CA LYS A 316 16.31 17.06 15.75
C LYS A 316 16.88 15.65 15.56
N ASP A 317 16.06 14.62 15.73
CA ASP A 317 16.50 13.24 15.43
C ASP A 317 16.73 13.08 13.92
N ALA A 318 15.85 13.64 13.08
CA ALA A 318 16.03 13.63 11.62
C ALA A 318 17.32 14.30 11.19
N GLU A 319 17.63 15.47 11.75
CA GLU A 319 18.89 16.19 11.48
C GLU A 319 20.13 15.37 11.90
N ALA A 320 20.06 14.70 13.05
CA ALA A 320 21.14 13.82 13.50
C ALA A 320 21.33 12.60 12.60
N GLU A 321 20.25 11.96 12.17
CA GLU A 321 20.31 10.84 11.22
C GLU A 321 20.82 11.29 9.83
N LEU A 322 20.41 12.48 9.36
CA LEU A 322 20.93 13.06 8.11
C LEU A 322 22.43 13.36 8.20
N ALA A 323 22.93 13.82 9.36
CA ALA A 323 24.37 14.01 9.55
C ALA A 323 25.14 12.69 9.49
N ILE A 324 24.57 11.60 10.03
CA ILE A 324 25.15 10.25 9.90
C ILE A 324 25.13 9.80 8.44
N ALA A 325 24.01 9.98 7.74
CA ALA A 325 23.90 9.66 6.32
C ALA A 325 24.90 10.46 5.48
N GLY A 326 25.14 11.74 5.79
CA GLY A 326 26.16 12.55 5.13
C GLY A 326 27.57 11.98 5.27
N LYS A 327 27.94 11.50 6.47
CA LYS A 327 29.24 10.82 6.70
C LYS A 327 29.35 9.50 5.93
N ILE A 328 28.26 8.76 5.79
CA ILE A 328 28.21 7.53 4.99
C ILE A 328 28.46 7.88 3.51
N LEU A 329 27.66 8.81 2.96
CA LEU A 329 27.72 9.22 1.56
C LEU A 329 29.08 9.82 1.17
N ALA A 330 29.74 10.54 2.08
CA ALA A 330 31.08 11.09 1.84
C ALA A 330 32.12 10.00 1.52
N ARG A 331 31.94 8.77 2.02
CA ARG A 331 32.82 7.62 1.77
C ARG A 331 32.43 6.83 0.52
N TRP A 332 31.25 7.07 -0.04
CA TRP A 332 30.79 6.35 -1.22
C TRP A 332 31.45 6.92 -2.49
N PRO A 333 31.62 6.09 -3.54
CA PRO A 333 32.00 6.55 -4.86
C PRO A 333 31.04 7.64 -5.35
N GLU A 334 31.56 8.64 -6.06
CA GLU A 334 30.78 9.79 -6.52
C GLU A 334 29.53 9.37 -7.32
N ALA A 335 29.69 8.39 -8.20
CA ALA A 335 28.61 7.83 -9.02
C ALA A 335 27.43 7.28 -8.19
N ASP A 336 27.68 6.84 -6.95
CA ASP A 336 26.66 6.23 -6.08
C ASP A 336 26.05 7.23 -5.08
N ARG A 337 26.65 8.43 -4.91
CA ARG A 337 26.12 9.46 -4.01
C ARG A 337 24.75 9.99 -4.46
N ALA A 338 24.47 9.91 -5.76
CA ALA A 338 23.17 10.26 -6.34
C ALA A 338 22.01 9.41 -5.80
N TYR A 339 22.30 8.25 -5.18
CA TYR A 339 21.32 7.41 -4.49
C TYR A 339 20.43 8.21 -3.54
N ALA A 340 21.02 9.06 -2.69
CA ALA A 340 20.27 9.76 -1.64
C ALA A 340 19.23 10.73 -2.23
N THR A 341 19.57 11.42 -3.32
CA THR A 341 18.68 12.36 -4.01
C THR A 341 17.51 11.63 -4.65
N GLU A 342 17.78 10.58 -5.43
CA GLU A 342 16.72 9.82 -6.11
C GLU A 342 15.85 9.04 -5.13
N ARG A 343 16.45 8.48 -4.06
CA ARG A 343 15.70 7.79 -3.01
C ARG A 343 14.79 8.75 -2.24
N ARG A 344 15.19 10.00 -2.03
CA ARG A 344 14.33 11.03 -1.40
C ARG A 344 13.10 11.33 -2.23
N LYS A 345 13.23 11.48 -3.56
CA LYS A 345 12.09 11.68 -4.46
C LYS A 345 11.12 10.51 -4.38
N LEU A 346 11.64 9.28 -4.51
CA LEU A 346 10.84 8.06 -4.43
C LEU A 346 10.13 7.91 -3.08
N LEU A 347 10.82 8.15 -1.96
CA LEU A 347 10.20 8.05 -0.64
C LEU A 347 9.10 9.10 -0.42
N ALA A 348 9.25 10.31 -0.98
CA ALA A 348 8.22 11.34 -0.90
C ALA A 348 6.97 10.94 -1.70
N GLU A 349 7.15 10.43 -2.92
CA GLU A 349 6.08 9.88 -3.76
C GLU A 349 5.40 8.69 -3.09
N GLN A 350 6.18 7.74 -2.56
CA GLN A 350 5.70 6.58 -1.83
C GLN A 350 4.91 6.97 -0.58
N PHE A 351 5.39 7.97 0.17
CA PHE A 351 4.68 8.51 1.34
C PHE A 351 3.33 9.12 0.95
N ARG A 352 3.31 9.99 -0.07
CA ARG A 352 2.08 10.60 -0.58
C ARG A 352 1.09 9.54 -1.10
N GLY A 353 1.58 8.58 -1.88
CA GLY A 353 0.79 7.45 -2.38
C GLY A 353 0.21 6.59 -1.25
N ALA A 354 1.01 6.29 -0.23
CA ALA A 354 0.56 5.53 0.94
C ALA A 354 -0.54 6.24 1.72
N VAL A 355 -0.44 7.55 1.91
CA VAL A 355 -1.50 8.37 2.52
C VAL A 355 -2.72 8.46 1.58
N GLY A 356 -2.51 8.58 0.27
CA GLY A 356 -3.58 8.61 -0.74
C GLY A 356 -4.47 7.39 -0.72
N ARG A 357 -3.90 6.20 -0.56
CA ARG A 357 -4.67 4.95 -0.44
C ARG A 357 -5.56 4.90 0.80
N THR A 358 -5.17 5.57 1.90
CA THR A 358 -6.03 5.69 3.09
C THR A 358 -7.25 6.56 2.80
N LYS A 359 -7.07 7.64 2.04
CA LYS A 359 -8.16 8.51 1.56
C LYS A 359 -9.10 7.74 0.65
N GLU A 360 -8.58 7.08 -0.38
CA GLU A 360 -9.40 6.33 -1.36
C GLU A 360 -10.26 5.28 -0.66
N ALA A 361 -9.65 4.45 0.20
CA ALA A 361 -10.37 3.45 0.95
C ALA A 361 -11.45 4.06 1.88
N LEU A 362 -11.17 5.21 2.49
CA LEU A 362 -12.13 5.92 3.33
C LEU A 362 -13.32 6.45 2.53
N LEU A 363 -13.07 7.11 1.39
CA LEU A 363 -14.11 7.63 0.52
C LEU A 363 -14.94 6.50 -0.09
N ASP A 364 -14.30 5.42 -0.53
CA ASP A 364 -14.98 4.23 -1.04
C ASP A 364 -15.91 3.62 0.01
N MET A 365 -15.48 3.52 1.27
CA MET A 365 -16.36 3.03 2.35
C MET A 365 -17.52 3.98 2.62
N VAL A 366 -17.33 5.30 2.55
CA VAL A 366 -18.43 6.26 2.69
C VAL A 366 -19.43 6.11 1.54
N LEU A 367 -18.94 5.93 0.31
CA LEU A 367 -19.74 5.78 -0.91
C LEU A 367 -20.49 4.45 -0.98
N THR A 368 -19.82 3.34 -0.67
CA THR A 368 -20.32 1.96 -0.90
C THR A 368 -20.81 1.29 0.38
N GLY A 369 -20.21 1.62 1.52
CA GLY A 369 -20.50 1.02 2.83
C GLY A 369 -21.59 1.73 3.62
N ASN A 370 -22.21 2.78 3.06
CA ASN A 370 -23.28 3.54 3.69
C ASN A 370 -22.94 4.01 5.12
N LEU A 371 -21.69 4.46 5.34
CA LEU A 371 -21.24 4.94 6.66
C LEU A 371 -22.05 6.16 7.16
N LEU A 372 -22.70 6.90 6.26
CA LEU A 372 -23.67 7.94 6.61
C LEU A 372 -24.99 7.40 7.17
N PHE A 373 -25.35 6.15 6.85
CA PHE A 373 -26.68 5.59 7.11
C PHE A 373 -26.70 4.48 8.16
N ARG A 374 -25.54 3.87 8.48
CA ARG A 374 -25.46 2.70 9.39
C ARG A 374 -26.02 2.93 10.80
N GLU A 375 -25.96 4.14 11.34
CA GLU A 375 -26.53 4.45 12.67
C GLU A 375 -27.80 5.31 12.62
N MET A 376 -28.12 5.91 11.46
CA MET A 376 -29.35 6.71 11.34
C MET A 376 -30.63 5.88 11.47
N GLY A 377 -30.58 4.55 11.25
CA GLY A 377 -31.72 3.65 11.45
C GLY A 377 -32.18 3.56 12.90
N SER A 378 -31.25 3.62 13.87
CA SER A 378 -31.55 3.42 15.30
C SER A 378 -32.22 4.63 15.98
N PHE A 379 -32.18 5.82 15.37
CA PHE A 379 -32.83 7.02 15.90
C PHE A 379 -34.16 7.35 15.20
N ILE A 380 -34.47 6.63 14.11
CA ILE A 380 -35.73 6.76 13.35
C ILE A 380 -36.70 5.62 13.75
N GLU A 381 -36.49 4.96 14.90
CA GLU A 381 -37.45 3.99 15.46
C GLU A 381 -38.74 4.65 16.03
N GLY A 382 -38.92 5.96 15.82
CA GLY A 382 -40.21 6.63 16.04
C GLY A 382 -41.05 6.83 14.77
N VAL A 383 -40.52 6.56 13.57
CA VAL A 383 -41.28 6.81 12.33
C VAL A 383 -40.99 5.73 11.29
N ASP A 384 -42.05 5.02 10.92
CA ASP A 384 -42.13 3.90 9.99
C ASP A 384 -41.55 4.22 8.58
N TYR A 385 -40.22 4.16 8.46
CA TYR A 385 -39.45 4.50 7.25
C TYR A 385 -38.56 3.35 6.74
N ALA A 386 -38.58 2.19 7.39
CA ALA A 386 -37.71 1.06 7.04
C ALA A 386 -37.91 0.59 5.59
N ASP A 387 -39.17 0.51 5.13
CA ASP A 387 -39.49 -0.12 3.84
C ASP A 387 -39.10 0.73 2.63
N LYS A 388 -39.37 2.04 2.65
CA LYS A 388 -39.06 2.94 1.52
C LYS A 388 -37.57 3.28 1.40
N VAL A 389 -36.82 3.16 2.48
CA VAL A 389 -35.36 3.33 2.46
C VAL A 389 -34.72 2.05 1.93
N GLN A 390 -35.19 0.88 2.35
CA GLN A 390 -34.73 -0.41 1.83
C GLN A 390 -34.96 -0.54 0.32
N GLU A 391 -36.15 -0.20 -0.18
CA GLU A 391 -36.43 -0.18 -1.64
C GLU A 391 -35.46 0.72 -2.43
N LYS A 392 -35.11 1.89 -1.89
CA LYS A 392 -34.17 2.82 -2.55
C LYS A 392 -32.73 2.35 -2.47
N LEU A 393 -32.36 1.63 -1.41
CA LEU A 393 -31.05 1.00 -1.26
C LEU A 393 -30.90 -0.16 -2.24
N ASP A 394 -31.94 -0.97 -2.39
CA ASP A 394 -31.99 -2.09 -3.33
C ASP A 394 -31.98 -1.60 -4.78
N ALA A 395 -32.72 -0.53 -5.09
CA ALA A 395 -32.69 0.11 -6.41
C ALA A 395 -31.31 0.69 -6.77
N ARG A 396 -30.58 1.27 -5.80
CA ARG A 396 -29.22 1.78 -6.03
C ARG A 396 -28.20 0.65 -6.17
N ALA A 397 -28.32 -0.42 -5.39
CA ALA A 397 -27.47 -1.60 -5.52
C ALA A 397 -27.68 -2.29 -6.88
N MET A 398 -28.92 -2.35 -7.36
CA MET A 398 -29.28 -2.85 -8.70
C MET A 398 -28.73 -1.97 -9.83
N ALA A 399 -28.83 -0.63 -9.72
CA ALA A 399 -28.27 0.30 -10.69
C ALA A 399 -26.73 0.23 -10.78
N LEU A 400 -26.05 -0.09 -9.67
CA LEU A 400 -24.60 -0.29 -9.64
C LEU A 400 -24.18 -1.65 -10.24
N LYS A 401 -24.99 -2.71 -10.09
CA LYS A 401 -24.78 -3.98 -10.81
C LYS A 401 -24.95 -3.81 -12.33
N GLY A 402 -25.90 -2.97 -12.77
CA GLY A 402 -26.12 -2.68 -14.19
C GLY A 402 -24.99 -1.89 -14.87
N ARG A 403 -24.17 -1.15 -14.12
CA ARG A 403 -23.00 -0.43 -14.67
C ARG A 403 -21.79 -1.32 -14.98
N GLY A 404 -21.85 -2.61 -14.66
CA GLY A 404 -20.83 -3.61 -15.02
C GLY A 404 -21.14 -4.39 -16.30
N GLN A 405 -22.28 -4.15 -16.96
CA GLN A 405 -22.54 -4.71 -18.29
C GLN A 405 -21.96 -3.79 -19.35
N ASP A 406 -20.98 -4.34 -20.06
CA ASP A 406 -20.27 -3.73 -21.17
C ASP A 406 -21.26 -3.34 -22.29
N LEU A 407 -21.63 -2.06 -22.33
CA LEU A 407 -22.53 -1.48 -23.34
C LEU A 407 -21.95 -1.57 -24.75
N ALA A 408 -20.67 -1.93 -24.92
CA ALA A 408 -20.06 -2.18 -26.22
C ALA A 408 -20.53 -3.50 -26.88
N LYS A 409 -21.18 -4.42 -26.15
CA LYS A 409 -21.69 -5.69 -26.70
C LYS A 409 -23.17 -5.70 -27.09
N LEU A 410 -23.89 -4.58 -26.93
CA LEU A 410 -25.31 -4.47 -27.31
C LEU A 410 -25.53 -3.63 -28.58
N THR A 411 -24.46 -3.20 -29.25
CA THR A 411 -24.52 -2.46 -30.53
C THR A 411 -23.55 -3.01 -31.58
N ALA A 412 -23.32 -4.32 -31.59
CA ALA A 412 -22.60 -5.03 -32.66
C ALA A 412 -23.54 -6.00 -33.37
#